data_AF-A0A5B0MR48-F1
#
_entry.id   AF-A0A5B0MR48-F1
#
_cell.length_a   1.000
_cell.length_b   1.000
_cell.length_c   1.000
_cell.angle_alpha   90.00
_cell.angle_beta   90.00
_cell.angle_gamma   90.00
#
_symmetry.space_group_name_H-M   'P 1'
#
loop_
_entity.id
_entity.type
_entity.pdbx_description
1 polymer ?
#
loop_
_entity_poly.entity_id
_entity_poly.type
_entity_poly.pdbx_seq_one_letter_code
_entity_poly.pdbx_strand_id
1 'polypeptide(L)'
;MAKYSNYRSPDKFKKGLYEAFQAITTPGTYAAWEELATTPPAGLHVDGVGDIAMPLAEKRVRELIANAHQAPYGRRSETLVDLSVRNNWEIDGARLRFLDPAWKRYLKSLAKRVAVLLGVDGRCKTQKRL
;
A
#
# COMPACT_ATOMS: atom_id res chain seq x y z
N MET A 1 -13.60 31.09 40.01
CA MET A 1 -13.24 31.34 38.59
C MET A 1 -11.72 31.51 38.45
N ALA A 2 -10.92 30.43 38.38
CA ALA A 2 -9.46 30.55 38.17
C ALA A 2 -8.76 29.24 37.75
N LYS A 3 -9.36 28.41 36.86
CA LYS A 3 -8.71 27.15 36.43
C LYS A 3 -8.03 27.18 35.05
N TYR A 4 -8.06 28.31 34.33
CA TYR A 4 -7.53 28.41 32.95
C TYR A 4 -6.41 29.46 32.76
N SER A 5 -5.83 30.01 33.84
CA SER A 5 -4.83 31.10 33.76
C SER A 5 -3.42 30.66 33.34
N ASN A 6 -3.14 29.36 33.20
CA ASN A 6 -1.77 28.85 33.01
C ASN A 6 -1.28 28.81 31.55
N TYR A 7 -2.12 29.13 30.56
CA TYR A 7 -1.74 29.10 29.13
C TYR A 7 -1.34 30.47 28.54
N ARG A 8 -1.14 31.50 29.37
CA ARG A 8 -1.02 32.91 28.91
C ARG A 8 0.33 33.30 28.29
N SER A 9 1.16 32.35 27.88
CA SER A 9 2.38 32.59 27.09
C SER A 9 2.37 31.67 25.88
N PRO A 10 2.49 32.21 24.64
CA PRO A 10 2.58 31.42 23.41
C PRO A 10 3.64 30.31 23.49
N ASP A 11 4.73 30.55 24.21
CA ASP A 11 5.84 29.61 24.37
C ASP A 11 5.49 28.43 25.29
N LYS A 12 4.71 28.67 26.35
CA LYS A 12 4.20 27.61 27.23
C LYS A 12 3.19 26.72 26.50
N PHE A 13 2.31 27.31 25.70
CA PHE A 13 1.35 26.54 24.90
C PHE A 13 2.06 25.68 23.84
N LYS A 14 3.00 26.26 23.09
CA LYS A 14 3.81 25.52 22.10
C LYS A 14 4.57 24.37 22.75
N LYS A 15 5.21 24.61 23.90
CA LYS A 15 5.93 23.57 24.66
C LYS A 15 5.00 22.45 25.12
N GLY A 16 3.85 22.79 25.71
CA GLY A 16 2.87 21.79 26.14
C GLY A 16 2.29 20.98 24.98
N LEU A 17 2.07 21.60 23.82
CA LEU A 17 1.62 20.90 22.61
C LEU A 17 2.70 19.94 22.08
N TYR A 18 3.96 20.35 22.07
CA TYR A 18 5.08 19.51 21.67
C TYR A 18 5.27 18.31 22.61
N GLU A 19 5.22 18.54 23.92
CA GLU A 19 5.27 17.47 24.93
C GLU A 19 4.11 16.49 24.77
N ALA A 20 2.90 17.00 24.50
CA ALA A 20 1.74 16.16 24.22
C ALA A 20 1.93 15.30 22.95
N PHE A 21 2.52 15.84 21.88
CA PHE A 21 2.84 15.05 20.67
C PHE A 21 3.92 14.01 20.93
N GLN A 22 4.96 14.32 21.70
CA GLN A 22 6.03 13.39 22.04
C GLN A 22 5.55 12.25 22.97
N ALA A 23 4.51 12.49 23.76
CA ALA A 23 3.88 11.47 24.60
C ALA A 23 3.00 10.49 23.80
N ILE A 24 2.73 10.74 22.52
CA ILE A 24 1.94 9.83 21.68
C ILE A 24 2.80 8.63 21.29
N THR A 25 2.46 7.47 21.82
CA THR A 25 2.96 6.18 21.34
C THR A 25 2.04 5.67 20.23
N THR A 26 2.58 5.44 19.02
CA THR A 26 1.84 4.81 17.93
C THR A 26 2.16 3.32 17.84
N PRO A 27 1.19 2.44 17.55
CA PRO A 27 1.44 1.00 17.40
C PRO A 27 2.23 0.65 16.14
N GLY A 28 2.43 1.60 15.22
CA GLY A 28 3.22 1.44 14.00
C GLY A 28 3.41 2.76 13.26
N THR A 29 3.86 2.68 12.01
CA THR A 29 4.08 3.83 11.14
C THR A 29 2.90 4.07 10.19
N TYR A 30 2.64 5.33 9.86
CA TYR A 30 1.60 5.68 8.88
C TYR A 30 1.92 5.15 7.47
N ALA A 31 3.20 5.15 7.12
CA ALA A 31 3.73 4.59 5.88
C ALA A 31 5.02 3.83 6.20
N ALA A 32 5.24 2.73 5.50
CA ALA A 32 6.43 1.91 5.64
C ALA A 32 6.99 1.55 4.27
N TRP A 33 8.31 1.49 4.19
CA TRP A 33 9.03 1.03 3.01
C TRP A 33 10.20 0.18 3.49
N GLU A 34 10.39 -0.97 2.85
CA GLU A 34 11.52 -1.85 3.10
C GLU A 34 11.92 -2.54 1.80
N GLU A 35 13.21 -2.88 1.70
CA GLU A 35 13.68 -3.78 0.68
C GLU A 35 13.11 -5.19 0.90
N LEU A 36 12.72 -5.86 -0.18
CA LEU A 36 12.30 -7.25 -0.12
C LEU A 36 13.53 -8.13 0.16
N ALA A 37 13.50 -8.85 1.29
CA ALA A 37 14.61 -9.70 1.72
C ALA A 37 14.97 -10.81 0.71
N THR A 38 14.03 -11.21 -0.14
CA THR A 38 14.25 -12.16 -1.23
C THR A 38 13.48 -11.74 -2.48
N THR A 39 14.00 -12.13 -3.63
CA THR A 39 13.29 -12.04 -4.90
C THR A 39 11.90 -12.71 -4.78
N PRO A 40 10.84 -12.09 -5.32
CA PRO A 40 9.53 -12.74 -5.40
C PRO A 40 9.61 -14.09 -6.15
N PRO A 41 8.71 -15.04 -5.86
CA PRO A 41 8.64 -16.29 -6.60
C PRO A 41 8.44 -16.08 -8.11
N ALA A 42 8.86 -17.05 -8.92
CA ALA A 42 8.70 -16.99 -10.38
C ALA A 42 7.26 -17.33 -10.80
N GLY A 43 6.99 -17.36 -12.11
CA GLY A 43 5.70 -17.84 -12.62
C GLY A 43 4.54 -16.88 -12.40
N LEU A 44 4.76 -15.59 -12.64
CA LEU A 44 3.65 -14.64 -12.81
C LEU A 44 3.16 -14.72 -14.26
N HIS A 45 1.86 -14.89 -14.46
CA HIS A 45 1.23 -14.93 -15.77
C HIS A 45 0.10 -13.91 -15.86
N VAL A 46 0.00 -13.24 -17.02
CA VAL A 46 -1.05 -12.25 -17.30
C VAL A 46 -1.79 -12.64 -18.57
N ASP A 47 -3.12 -12.79 -18.49
CA ASP A 47 -3.96 -13.04 -19.66
C ASP A 47 -3.81 -11.88 -20.68
N GLY A 48 -3.47 -12.20 -21.92
CA GLY A 48 -3.19 -11.24 -22.99
C GLY A 48 -1.71 -10.85 -23.15
N VAL A 49 -0.83 -11.26 -22.23
CA VAL A 49 0.64 -11.06 -22.32
C VAL A 49 1.38 -12.39 -22.27
N GLY A 50 0.96 -13.30 -21.39
CA GLY A 50 1.63 -14.58 -21.13
C GLY A 50 2.46 -14.57 -19.85
N ASP A 51 3.46 -15.45 -19.79
CA ASP A 51 4.36 -15.54 -18.65
C ASP A 51 5.30 -14.33 -18.59
N ILE A 52 5.45 -13.79 -17.38
CA ILE A 52 6.27 -12.63 -17.06
C ILE A 52 7.59 -13.11 -16.47
N ALA A 53 8.64 -13.02 -17.27
CA ALA A 53 10.01 -13.25 -16.83
C ALA A 53 10.59 -11.98 -16.18
N MET A 54 11.49 -12.18 -15.21
CA MET A 54 12.27 -11.13 -14.57
C MET A 54 13.77 -11.29 -14.93
N PRO A 55 14.53 -10.21 -15.13
CA PRO A 55 14.09 -8.81 -15.10
C PRO A 55 13.16 -8.47 -16.26
N LEU A 56 12.23 -7.54 -16.02
CA LEU A 56 11.17 -7.23 -16.97
C LEU A 56 11.73 -6.51 -18.20
N ALA A 57 11.68 -7.17 -19.35
CA ALA A 57 12.14 -6.60 -20.62
C ALA A 57 11.20 -5.47 -21.09
N GLU A 58 11.75 -4.42 -21.71
CA GLU A 58 11.00 -3.25 -22.16
C GLU A 58 9.82 -3.61 -23.09
N LYS A 59 10.01 -4.59 -23.98
CA LYS A 59 8.92 -5.12 -24.82
C LYS A 59 7.75 -5.65 -23.98
N ARG A 60 8.04 -6.42 -22.92
CA ARG A 60 7.00 -6.94 -22.01
C ARG A 60 6.34 -5.82 -21.20
N VAL A 61 7.09 -4.79 -20.81
CA VAL A 61 6.50 -3.60 -20.17
C VAL A 61 5.45 -2.96 -21.08
N ARG A 62 5.75 -2.75 -22.36
CA ARG A 62 4.80 -2.14 -23.32
C ARG A 62 3.53 -2.99 -23.49
N GLU A 63 3.68 -4.32 -23.56
CA GLU A 63 2.55 -5.24 -23.66
C GLU A 63 1.68 -5.24 -22.38
N LEU A 64 2.29 -5.13 -21.20
CA LEU A 64 1.57 -4.96 -19.94
C LEU A 64 0.80 -3.64 -19.91
N ILE A 65 1.41 -2.54 -20.34
CA ILE A 65 0.75 -1.22 -20.43
C ILE A 65 -0.45 -1.30 -21.38
N ALA A 66 -0.29 -1.90 -22.56
CA ALA A 66 -1.35 -2.05 -23.55
C ALA A 66 -2.52 -2.92 -23.04
N ASN A 67 -2.26 -3.83 -22.12
CA ASN A 67 -3.27 -4.70 -21.50
C ASN A 67 -3.85 -4.14 -20.20
N ALA A 68 -3.25 -3.08 -19.65
CA ALA A 68 -3.75 -2.40 -18.47
C ALA A 68 -4.88 -1.44 -18.84
N HIS A 69 -5.70 -1.11 -17.85
CA HIS A 69 -6.72 -0.08 -17.95
C HIS A 69 -6.48 0.96 -16.85
N GLN A 70 -7.08 2.14 -16.99
CA GLN A 70 -6.97 3.15 -15.95
C GLN A 70 -7.66 2.66 -14.67
N ALA A 71 -6.94 2.75 -13.56
CA ALA A 71 -7.45 2.31 -12.27
C ALA A 71 -8.62 3.22 -11.85
N PRO A 72 -9.80 2.66 -11.52
CA PRO A 72 -10.92 3.43 -11.04
C PRO A 72 -10.61 4.04 -9.67
N TYR A 73 -11.04 5.30 -9.46
CA TYR A 73 -10.95 5.97 -8.17
C TYR A 73 -12.25 5.82 -7.37
N GLY A 74 -12.12 5.50 -6.08
CA GLY A 74 -13.26 5.47 -5.15
C GLY A 74 -13.44 6.83 -4.47
N ARG A 75 -14.50 7.57 -4.82
CA ARG A 75 -15.06 8.60 -3.94
C ARG A 75 -16.24 8.00 -3.18
N ARG A 76 -15.99 7.56 -1.95
CA ARG A 76 -17.02 6.95 -1.08
C ARG A 76 -17.67 5.74 -1.78
N SER A 77 -18.99 5.75 -1.99
CA SER A 77 -19.78 4.69 -2.63
C SER A 77 -19.80 4.73 -4.16
N GLU A 78 -19.16 5.71 -4.79
CA GLU A 78 -19.17 5.87 -6.25
C GLU A 78 -17.78 5.67 -6.85
N THR A 79 -17.74 4.91 -7.94
CA THR A 79 -16.55 4.64 -8.74
C THR A 79 -16.54 5.60 -9.91
N LEU A 80 -15.81 6.71 -9.80
CA LEU A 80 -15.71 7.74 -10.84
C LEU A 80 -14.25 7.84 -11.30
N VAL A 81 -14.02 7.80 -12.61
CA VAL A 81 -12.70 7.95 -13.22
C VAL A 81 -12.42 9.44 -13.43
N ASP A 82 -11.74 10.08 -12.48
CA ASP A 82 -11.26 11.46 -12.61
C ASP A 82 -9.75 11.47 -12.93
N LEU A 83 -9.43 11.79 -14.17
CA LEU A 83 -8.07 11.85 -14.71
C LEU A 83 -7.19 12.94 -14.06
N SER A 84 -7.80 13.91 -13.36
CA SER A 84 -7.07 14.98 -12.68
C SER A 84 -6.46 14.56 -11.35
N VAL A 85 -6.81 13.37 -10.83
CA VAL A 85 -6.48 12.96 -9.45
C VAL A 85 -5.37 11.90 -9.39
N ARG A 86 -5.31 10.90 -10.29
CA ARG A 86 -4.18 9.93 -10.39
C ARG A 86 -4.06 9.29 -11.78
N ASN A 87 -2.88 9.40 -12.41
CA ASN A 87 -2.52 8.72 -13.66
C ASN A 87 -1.93 7.32 -13.37
N ASN A 88 -2.74 6.39 -12.85
CA ASN A 88 -2.27 5.03 -12.55
C ASN A 88 -3.03 3.98 -13.38
N TRP A 89 -2.29 2.99 -13.87
CA TRP A 89 -2.82 1.91 -14.70
C TRP A 89 -2.81 0.60 -13.90
N GLU A 90 -3.86 -0.21 -14.03
CA GLU A 90 -3.95 -1.51 -13.36
C GLU A 90 -4.37 -2.63 -14.32
N ILE A 91 -4.00 -3.86 -13.95
CA ILE A 91 -4.45 -5.09 -14.60
C ILE A 91 -5.34 -5.81 -13.59
N ASP A 92 -6.56 -6.15 -14.02
CA ASP A 92 -7.52 -6.90 -13.21
C ASP A 92 -6.89 -8.20 -12.68
N GLY A 93 -7.01 -8.43 -11.38
CA GLY A 93 -6.49 -9.61 -10.70
C GLY A 93 -7.10 -10.91 -11.21
N ALA A 94 -8.31 -10.92 -11.79
CA ALA A 94 -8.88 -12.05 -12.49
C ALA A 94 -7.98 -12.54 -13.63
N ARG A 95 -7.29 -11.61 -14.31
CA ARG A 95 -6.34 -11.86 -15.41
C ARG A 95 -4.94 -12.25 -14.93
N LEU A 96 -4.69 -12.20 -13.62
CA LEU A 96 -3.42 -12.58 -13.00
C LEU A 96 -3.48 -14.03 -12.50
N ARG A 97 -2.46 -14.81 -12.88
CA ARG A 97 -2.20 -16.15 -12.37
C ARG A 97 -0.81 -16.23 -11.75
N PHE A 98 -0.74 -16.84 -10.56
CA PHE A 98 0.50 -17.18 -9.88
C PHE A 98 0.72 -18.68 -10.03
N LEU A 99 1.64 -19.07 -10.90
CA LEU A 99 1.90 -20.45 -11.29
C LEU A 99 2.78 -21.18 -10.27
N ASP A 100 3.69 -20.47 -9.60
CA ASP A 100 4.50 -21.03 -8.51
C ASP A 100 3.70 -21.08 -7.19
N PRO A 101 3.49 -22.26 -6.57
CA PRO A 101 2.81 -22.38 -5.28
C PRO A 101 3.45 -21.57 -4.14
N ALA A 102 4.74 -21.21 -4.24
CA ALA A 102 5.44 -20.41 -3.25
C ALA A 102 4.84 -19.00 -3.07
N TRP A 103 4.14 -18.46 -4.08
CA TRP A 103 3.47 -17.16 -4.01
C TRP A 103 2.51 -17.04 -2.82
N LYS A 104 1.74 -18.10 -2.54
CA LYS A 104 0.76 -18.07 -1.43
C LYS A 104 1.44 -17.84 -0.09
N ARG A 105 2.55 -18.54 0.18
CA ARG A 105 3.32 -18.39 1.41
C ARG A 105 4.01 -17.03 1.45
N TYR A 106 4.61 -16.61 0.33
CA TYR A 106 5.32 -15.34 0.20
C TYR A 106 4.41 -14.13 0.49
N LEU A 107 3.24 -14.06 -0.16
CA LEU A 107 2.28 -12.99 0.06
C LEU A 107 1.75 -12.98 1.51
N LYS A 108 1.55 -14.16 2.11
CA LYS A 108 1.13 -14.26 3.52
C LYS A 108 2.19 -13.74 4.48
N SER A 109 3.48 -14.03 4.26
CA SER A 109 4.56 -13.47 5.08
C SER A 109 4.71 -11.97 4.88
N LEU A 110 4.62 -11.50 3.62
CA LEU A 110 4.72 -10.09 3.30
C LEU A 110 3.60 -9.28 3.96
N ALA A 111 2.35 -9.75 3.88
CA ALA A 111 1.21 -9.08 4.51
C ALA A 111 1.31 -9.02 6.03
N LYS A 112 1.83 -10.07 6.68
CA LYS A 112 2.10 -10.03 8.12
C LYS A 112 3.14 -8.95 8.47
N ARG A 113 4.21 -8.86 7.69
CA ARG A 113 5.28 -7.87 7.91
C ARG A 113 4.75 -6.45 7.72
N VAL A 114 3.98 -6.20 6.66
CA VAL A 114 3.29 -4.93 6.44
C VAL A 114 2.33 -4.60 7.58
N ALA A 115 1.58 -5.57 8.09
CA ALA A 115 0.68 -5.36 9.24
C ALA A 115 1.43 -4.90 10.49
N VAL A 116 2.56 -5.53 10.80
CA VAL A 116 3.41 -5.15 11.93
C VAL A 116 3.95 -3.72 11.74
N LEU A 117 4.48 -3.40 10.56
CA LEU A 117 5.02 -2.07 10.28
C LEU A 117 3.95 -0.98 10.41
N LEU A 118 2.74 -1.26 9.93
CA LEU A 118 1.62 -0.32 9.99
C LEU A 118 0.87 -0.31 11.34
N GLY A 119 1.29 -1.13 12.31
CA GLY A 119 0.65 -1.19 13.63
C GLY A 119 -0.78 -1.74 13.59
N VAL A 120 -1.08 -2.62 12.64
CA VAL A 120 -2.40 -3.23 12.48
C VAL A 120 -2.50 -4.49 13.35
N ASP A 121 -3.20 -4.38 14.47
CA ASP A 121 -3.54 -5.53 15.31
C ASP A 121 -4.73 -6.30 14.71
N GLY A 122 -4.45 -7.37 13.95
CA GLY A 122 -5.50 -8.21 13.39
C GLY A 122 -5.07 -9.18 12.28
N ARG A 123 -6.05 -9.95 11.77
CA ARG A 123 -5.84 -10.86 10.64
C ARG A 123 -5.83 -10.08 9.33
N CYS A 124 -4.65 -9.81 8.78
CA CYS A 124 -4.51 -9.31 7.42
C CYS A 124 -4.75 -10.43 6.39
N LYS A 125 -5.52 -10.10 5.35
CA LYS A 125 -5.75 -10.97 4.20
C LYS A 125 -5.13 -10.34 2.97
N THR A 126 -4.50 -11.15 2.14
CA THR A 126 -4.09 -10.75 0.80
C THR A 126 -5.18 -11.14 -0.18
N GLN A 127 -5.54 -10.20 -1.05
CA GLN A 127 -6.48 -10.45 -2.14
C GLN A 127 -5.95 -9.77 -3.41
N LYS A 128 -6.12 -10.45 -4.54
CA LYS A 128 -6.02 -9.81 -5.84
C LYS A 128 -7.28 -8.97 -6.03
N ARG A 129 -7.14 -7.71 -6.45
CA ARG A 129 -8.27 -6.84 -6.74
C ARG A 129 -8.88 -7.29 -8.08
N LEU A 130 -10.19 -7.55 -8.08
CA LEU A 130 -10.99 -7.72 -9.31
C LEU A 130 -11.25 -6.34 -9.92
#